data_AF-A0A7W7DBY6-F1
#
_entry.id   AF-A0A7W7DBY6-F1
#
_cell.length_a   1.000
_cell.length_b   1.000
_cell.length_c   1.000
_cell.angle_alpha   90.00
_cell.angle_beta   90.00
_cell.angle_gamma   90.00
#
_symmetry.space_group_name_H-M   'P 1'
#
loop_
_entity.id
_entity.type
_entity.pdbx_description
1 polymer ?
#
loop_
_entity_poly.entity_id
_entity_poly.type
_entity_poly.pdbx_seq_one_letter_code
_entity_poly.pdbx_strand_id
1 'polypeptide(L)'
;MGTLKTEGFAKLVEMVAQEAAAERLVRDAAMHAATLGERLAVEVALGALSRHEAFVLHAAEKAGAQMGPVGPGESLALTSTGRLRILRAGEPEEEGVLTIGRIEWGAARPASLDQECDEALRRDADEIGAVADWLRSRPAGEAQRMVAGLQTLLSHVGPMRVYIGPHCYTNLGRASNLVGKSLAVGSDRCRLSRLADVPVAQWPPEDACFVVLMTALIGSGTPSRTEEMSGTQLMPGRLEAFIRDRIAAYDGSVPRETDELALVDRLFALSAQARELRPGKLRGWPPFYRTVQSMTIHKQEHLFTVPVTAVDLPGAFVEKLMWLLPGTDVAGTSDWESAWTAHAVRAHENARDAAFTTHFEQVVHDLVEAGTEATVSHVGMSRGPRDMAELSRQIAAGSTVPGHWKTSDYYCCVVPSRDFGRRFADNGVPEELTQVVRAIAARMRWNGWHFMPHASGVGDDPSFADRDWFYAPTMPDVTEWTSHHHQGHVANGVRHAIRVPFPLTLAGASRPGIHDFRLMRTDGDPYTLQDFRAAVAIGQVLRGLYQSYASQVDAGGRALVISDFDNRWYQRRFTAAALV
;
A
#
# COMPACT_ATOMS: atom_id res chain seq x y z
N MET A 1 -20.16 -16.59 8.76
CA MET A 1 -18.96 -16.00 8.12
C MET A 1 -18.14 -17.10 7.47
N GLY A 2 -18.54 -17.49 6.27
CA GLY A 2 -17.83 -18.50 5.46
C GLY A 2 -17.77 -18.14 3.98
N THR A 3 -18.78 -17.44 3.47
CA THR A 3 -18.99 -17.19 2.03
C THR A 3 -17.88 -16.39 1.35
N LEU A 4 -17.15 -15.54 2.09
CA LEU A 4 -16.11 -14.67 1.53
C LEU A 4 -14.67 -15.11 1.88
N LYS A 5 -14.51 -16.08 2.76
CA LYS A 5 -13.20 -16.38 3.35
C LYS A 5 -12.27 -17.04 2.33
N THR A 6 -11.07 -16.52 2.17
CA THR A 6 -10.02 -17.11 1.32
C THR A 6 -9.11 -18.06 2.11
N GLU A 7 -8.35 -18.87 1.37
CA GLU A 7 -7.41 -19.87 1.83
C GLU A 7 -6.20 -19.30 2.61
N GLY A 8 -5.88 -18.01 2.40
CA GLY A 8 -4.77 -17.32 3.03
C GLY A 8 -3.40 -17.61 2.39
N PHE A 9 -2.39 -16.81 2.75
CA PHE A 9 -1.10 -16.83 2.06
C PHE A 9 -0.32 -18.15 2.18
N ALA A 10 -0.30 -18.78 3.36
CA ALA A 10 0.44 -20.03 3.54
C ALA A 10 -0.07 -21.14 2.60
N LYS A 11 -1.40 -21.23 2.45
CA LYS A 11 -2.00 -22.23 1.55
C LYS A 11 -1.76 -21.92 0.08
N LEU A 12 -1.74 -20.63 -0.29
CA LEU A 12 -1.35 -20.18 -1.62
C LEU A 12 0.07 -20.62 -1.97
N VAL A 13 1.04 -20.43 -1.07
CA VAL A 13 2.44 -20.82 -1.31
C VAL A 13 2.56 -22.34 -1.51
N GLU A 14 1.89 -23.16 -0.70
CA GLU A 14 1.85 -24.61 -0.89
C GLU A 14 1.27 -25.02 -2.25
N MET A 15 0.15 -24.42 -2.64
CA MET A 15 -0.53 -24.69 -3.90
C MET A 15 0.36 -24.31 -5.10
N VAL A 16 0.95 -23.12 -5.07
CA VAL A 16 1.87 -22.64 -6.12
C VAL A 16 3.09 -23.55 -6.23
N ALA A 17 3.67 -24.00 -5.12
CA ALA A 17 4.81 -24.91 -5.15
C ALA A 17 4.45 -26.26 -5.80
N GLN A 18 3.26 -26.79 -5.51
CA GLN A 18 2.75 -28.02 -6.12
C GLN A 18 2.48 -27.86 -7.63
N GLU A 19 1.87 -26.75 -8.03
CA GLU A 19 1.61 -26.43 -9.44
C GLU A 19 2.93 -26.24 -10.21
N ALA A 20 3.88 -25.49 -9.66
CA ALA A 20 5.19 -25.28 -10.26
C ALA A 20 5.99 -26.59 -10.40
N ALA A 21 5.79 -27.56 -9.49
CA ALA A 21 6.44 -28.86 -9.57
C ALA A 21 5.89 -29.74 -10.71
N ALA A 22 4.70 -29.42 -11.23
CA ALA A 22 4.12 -30.10 -12.38
C ALA A 22 4.61 -29.56 -13.73
N GLU A 23 5.26 -28.39 -13.74
CA GLU A 23 5.81 -27.79 -14.94
C GLU A 23 7.02 -28.56 -15.47
N ARG A 24 7.12 -28.69 -16.80
CA ARG A 24 8.20 -29.46 -17.43
C ARG A 24 9.51 -28.67 -17.52
N LEU A 25 9.44 -27.39 -17.83
CA LEU A 25 10.61 -26.53 -18.03
C LEU A 25 10.90 -25.73 -16.76
N VAL A 26 12.19 -25.57 -16.44
CA VAL A 26 12.63 -24.77 -15.28
C VAL A 26 12.14 -23.33 -15.39
N ARG A 27 12.11 -22.79 -16.61
CA ARG A 27 11.56 -21.45 -16.88
C ARG A 27 10.13 -21.33 -16.40
N ASP A 28 9.26 -22.24 -16.83
CA ASP A 28 7.83 -22.15 -16.58
C ASP A 28 7.55 -22.37 -15.08
N ALA A 29 8.24 -23.34 -14.46
CA ALA A 29 8.19 -23.58 -13.02
C ALA A 29 8.63 -22.34 -12.20
N ALA A 30 9.78 -21.74 -12.56
CA ALA A 30 10.31 -20.57 -11.90
C ALA A 30 9.38 -19.36 -12.07
N MET A 31 8.82 -19.15 -13.27
CA MET A 31 7.88 -18.08 -13.55
C MET A 31 6.59 -18.23 -12.75
N HIS A 32 6.01 -19.44 -12.72
CA HIS A 32 4.81 -19.73 -11.93
C HIS A 32 5.07 -19.51 -10.43
N ALA A 33 6.19 -20.03 -9.92
CA ALA A 33 6.57 -19.91 -8.52
C ALA A 33 6.86 -18.46 -8.11
N ALA A 34 7.68 -17.74 -8.88
CA ALA A 34 8.07 -16.37 -8.57
C ALA A 34 6.86 -15.42 -8.62
N THR A 35 5.96 -15.61 -9.58
CA THR A 35 4.75 -14.77 -9.73
C THR A 35 3.60 -15.19 -8.81
N LEU A 36 3.79 -16.25 -8.00
CA LEU A 36 2.76 -16.85 -7.15
C LEU A 36 1.50 -17.24 -7.94
N GLY A 37 1.71 -17.90 -9.08
CA GLY A 37 0.70 -18.25 -10.06
C GLY A 37 0.07 -17.02 -10.70
N GLU A 38 0.90 -16.16 -11.30
CA GLU A 38 0.49 -14.96 -12.05
C GLU A 38 -0.19 -13.85 -11.22
N ARG A 39 0.02 -13.85 -9.90
CA ARG A 39 -0.55 -12.85 -8.97
C ARG A 39 0.41 -11.70 -8.63
N LEU A 40 1.61 -11.73 -9.19
CA LEU A 40 2.68 -10.76 -9.00
C LEU A 40 3.32 -10.45 -10.35
N ALA A 41 3.68 -9.19 -10.61
CA ALA A 41 4.39 -8.87 -11.84
C ALA A 41 5.78 -9.52 -11.84
N VAL A 42 6.19 -9.98 -13.02
CA VAL A 42 7.44 -10.72 -13.24
C VAL A 42 8.66 -9.93 -12.75
N GLU A 43 8.70 -8.62 -13.00
CA GLU A 43 9.83 -7.77 -12.64
C GLU A 43 10.01 -7.67 -11.12
N VAL A 44 8.90 -7.63 -10.38
CA VAL A 44 8.91 -7.58 -8.91
C VAL A 44 9.24 -8.96 -8.33
N ALA A 45 8.64 -10.01 -8.91
CA ALA A 45 8.86 -11.41 -8.55
C ALA A 45 10.35 -11.80 -8.65
N LEU A 46 10.94 -11.61 -9.83
CA LEU A 46 12.35 -11.90 -10.09
C LEU A 46 13.27 -10.89 -9.40
N GLY A 47 12.74 -9.72 -9.01
CA GLY A 47 13.43 -8.76 -8.16
C GLY A 47 13.87 -9.33 -6.80
N ALA A 48 13.26 -10.41 -6.32
CA ALA A 48 13.66 -11.07 -5.08
C ALA A 48 14.95 -11.92 -5.21
N LEU A 49 15.30 -12.32 -6.43
CA LEU A 49 16.48 -13.14 -6.70
C LEU A 49 17.76 -12.34 -6.44
N SER A 50 18.70 -12.97 -5.74
CA SER A 50 20.08 -12.50 -5.67
C SER A 50 20.77 -12.65 -7.03
N ARG A 51 21.93 -12.01 -7.18
CA ARG A 51 22.65 -11.97 -8.46
C ARG A 51 23.00 -13.36 -9.00
N HIS A 52 23.46 -14.26 -8.13
CA HIS A 52 23.79 -15.63 -8.52
C HIS A 52 22.53 -16.45 -8.85
N GLU A 53 21.43 -16.30 -8.09
CA GLU A 53 20.16 -16.98 -8.38
C GLU A 53 19.63 -16.56 -9.76
N ALA A 54 19.64 -15.26 -10.06
CA ALA A 54 19.24 -14.75 -11.38
C ALA A 54 20.13 -15.31 -12.51
N PHE A 55 21.44 -15.45 -12.25
CA PHE A 55 22.38 -16.04 -13.21
C PHE A 55 22.07 -17.52 -13.47
N VAL A 56 21.82 -18.32 -12.41
CA VAL A 56 21.47 -19.75 -12.55
C VAL A 56 20.16 -19.90 -13.32
N LEU A 57 19.15 -19.09 -13.02
CA LEU A 57 17.88 -19.11 -13.74
C LEU A 57 18.10 -18.85 -15.24
N HIS A 58 18.80 -17.77 -15.57
CA HIS A 58 19.09 -17.41 -16.95
C HIS A 58 19.88 -18.50 -17.69
N ALA A 59 20.86 -19.11 -17.02
CA ALA A 59 21.62 -20.23 -17.56
C ALA A 59 20.72 -21.46 -17.82
N ALA A 60 19.83 -21.78 -16.88
CA ALA A 60 18.89 -22.90 -17.00
C ALA A 60 17.89 -22.68 -18.16
N GLU A 61 17.38 -21.45 -18.29
CA GLU A 61 16.52 -21.06 -19.41
C GLU A 61 17.21 -21.24 -20.76
N LYS A 62 18.44 -20.73 -20.88
CA LYS A 62 19.24 -20.84 -22.11
C LYS A 62 19.58 -22.29 -22.46
N ALA A 63 19.81 -23.13 -21.45
CA ALA A 63 20.09 -24.55 -21.62
C ALA A 63 18.83 -25.38 -21.95
N GLY A 64 17.62 -24.80 -21.83
CA GLY A 64 16.37 -25.55 -21.94
C GLY A 64 16.22 -26.62 -20.84
N ALA A 65 16.73 -26.30 -19.64
CA ALA A 65 16.74 -27.22 -18.51
C ALA A 65 15.30 -27.61 -18.10
N GLN A 66 15.16 -28.86 -17.64
CA GLN A 66 13.88 -29.45 -17.25
C GLN A 66 13.75 -29.56 -15.74
N MET A 67 12.52 -29.62 -15.26
CA MET A 67 12.25 -29.94 -13.86
C MET A 67 12.34 -31.45 -13.64
N GLY A 68 13.14 -31.84 -12.66
CA GLY A 68 13.24 -33.21 -12.15
C GLY A 68 12.67 -33.33 -10.73
N PRO A 69 12.48 -34.57 -10.25
CA PRO A 69 12.06 -34.81 -8.88
C PRO A 69 13.08 -34.23 -7.88
N VAL A 70 12.60 -33.88 -6.69
CA VAL A 70 13.45 -33.41 -5.58
C VAL A 70 14.59 -34.41 -5.34
N GLY A 71 15.82 -33.92 -5.27
CA GLY A 71 17.02 -34.73 -5.17
C GLY A 71 18.30 -33.90 -5.16
N PRO A 72 19.48 -34.54 -5.18
CA PRO A 72 20.75 -33.84 -5.13
C PRO A 72 21.01 -33.05 -6.42
N GLY A 73 21.53 -31.83 -6.28
CA GLY A 73 21.83 -30.91 -7.37
C GLY A 73 21.30 -29.51 -7.07
N GLU A 74 21.35 -28.60 -8.05
CA GLU A 74 20.66 -27.32 -7.94
C GLU A 74 19.13 -27.53 -7.97
N SER A 75 18.39 -26.76 -7.19
CA SER A 75 16.94 -26.92 -7.09
C SER A 75 16.21 -25.58 -7.03
N LEU A 76 14.97 -25.56 -7.52
CA LEU A 76 14.05 -24.46 -7.29
C LEU A 76 13.33 -24.67 -5.96
N ALA A 77 13.17 -23.59 -5.20
CA ALA A 77 12.45 -23.63 -3.95
C ALA A 77 11.64 -22.34 -3.71
N LEU A 78 10.58 -22.44 -2.92
CA LEU A 78 9.71 -21.32 -2.57
C LEU A 78 9.71 -21.12 -1.06
N THR A 79 10.08 -19.93 -0.58
CA THR A 79 10.07 -19.64 0.85
C THR A 79 8.63 -19.46 1.37
N SER A 80 8.45 -19.55 2.70
CA SER A 80 7.20 -19.15 3.38
C SER A 80 6.80 -17.68 3.15
N THR A 81 7.71 -16.84 2.64
CA THR A 81 7.42 -15.46 2.23
C THR A 81 7.00 -15.34 0.77
N GLY A 82 6.93 -16.44 0.02
CA GLY A 82 6.62 -16.49 -1.41
C GLY A 82 7.79 -16.06 -2.30
N ARG A 83 9.02 -15.99 -1.78
CA ARG A 83 10.22 -15.69 -2.58
C ARG A 83 10.70 -16.97 -3.27
N LEU A 84 10.90 -16.91 -4.59
CA LEU A 84 11.65 -17.93 -5.31
C LEU A 84 13.12 -17.89 -4.86
N ARG A 85 13.67 -19.07 -4.59
CA ARG A 85 15.09 -19.34 -4.33
C ARG A 85 15.59 -20.35 -5.34
N ILE A 86 16.87 -20.25 -5.67
CA ILE A 86 17.58 -21.31 -6.40
C ILE A 86 18.70 -21.80 -5.50
N LEU A 87 18.53 -23.00 -4.96
CA LEU A 87 19.48 -23.60 -4.03
C LEU A 87 20.61 -24.24 -4.81
N ARG A 88 21.85 -24.02 -4.38
CA ARG A 88 23.02 -24.69 -4.96
C ARG A 88 23.06 -26.16 -4.55
N ALA A 89 23.79 -26.96 -5.32
CA ALA A 89 24.07 -28.33 -4.93
C ALA A 89 24.77 -28.37 -3.56
N GLY A 90 24.15 -29.05 -2.59
CA GLY A 90 24.67 -29.18 -1.23
C GLY A 90 24.35 -28.02 -0.29
N GLU A 91 23.63 -26.98 -0.74
CA GLU A 91 23.06 -25.97 0.15
C GLU A 91 21.96 -26.62 1.00
N PRO A 92 21.99 -26.48 2.34
CA PRO A 92 20.99 -27.11 3.19
C PRO A 92 19.61 -26.46 2.99
N GLU A 93 18.56 -27.28 3.03
CA GLU A 93 17.20 -26.77 3.03
C GLU A 93 16.91 -26.04 4.35
N GLU A 94 16.52 -24.77 4.26
CA GLU A 94 16.11 -23.98 5.42
C GLU A 94 14.67 -24.36 5.86
N GLU A 95 14.40 -24.28 7.16
CA GLU A 95 13.07 -24.53 7.70
C GLU A 95 12.03 -23.56 7.10
N GLY A 96 10.90 -24.09 6.60
CA GLY A 96 9.85 -23.29 5.98
C GLY A 96 10.11 -22.91 4.52
N VAL A 97 11.09 -23.54 3.88
CA VAL A 97 11.30 -23.52 2.42
C VAL A 97 10.68 -24.77 1.81
N LEU A 98 9.91 -24.61 0.72
CA LEU A 98 9.29 -25.68 -0.04
C LEU A 98 10.09 -25.93 -1.31
N THR A 99 10.84 -27.03 -1.37
CA THR A 99 11.56 -27.45 -2.57
C THR A 99 10.56 -27.89 -3.65
N ILE A 100 10.62 -27.23 -4.81
CA ILE A 100 9.73 -27.47 -5.95
C ILE A 100 10.24 -28.68 -6.75
N GLY A 101 11.54 -28.71 -7.04
CA GLY A 101 12.16 -29.77 -7.80
C GLY A 101 13.60 -29.46 -8.19
N ARG A 102 14.30 -30.46 -8.72
CA ARG A 102 15.70 -30.34 -9.15
C ARG A 102 15.78 -29.75 -10.56
N ILE A 103 16.79 -28.93 -10.81
CA ILE A 103 17.14 -28.45 -12.15
C ILE A 103 17.89 -29.57 -12.91
N GLU A 104 17.26 -30.11 -13.96
CA GLU A 104 17.88 -31.09 -14.85
C GLU A 104 18.46 -30.41 -16.09
N TRP A 105 19.76 -30.17 -16.04
CA TRP A 105 20.52 -29.49 -17.09
C TRP A 105 20.69 -30.31 -18.39
N GLY A 106 20.44 -31.63 -18.35
CA GLY A 106 20.84 -32.54 -19.42
C GLY A 106 22.34 -32.45 -19.73
N ALA A 107 22.71 -32.48 -21.01
CA ALA A 107 24.11 -32.34 -21.46
C ALA A 107 24.59 -30.87 -21.55
N ALA A 108 23.78 -29.89 -21.12
CA ALA A 108 23.97 -28.48 -21.40
C ALA A 108 24.24 -27.61 -20.14
N ARG A 109 24.64 -28.20 -19.00
CA ARG A 109 25.07 -27.41 -17.82
C ARG A 109 26.33 -26.60 -18.20
N PRO A 110 26.33 -25.26 -18.07
CA PRO A 110 27.52 -24.48 -18.34
C PRO A 110 28.67 -24.88 -17.42
N ALA A 111 29.84 -25.15 -17.98
CA ALA A 111 31.03 -25.51 -17.19
C ALA A 111 31.50 -24.37 -16.27
N SER A 112 31.19 -23.12 -16.63
CA SER A 112 31.51 -21.93 -15.84
C SER A 112 30.48 -21.58 -14.76
N LEU A 113 29.38 -22.34 -14.63
CA LEU A 113 28.26 -21.99 -13.76
C LEU A 113 28.69 -21.71 -12.32
N ASP A 114 29.51 -22.60 -11.75
CA ASP A 114 29.97 -22.49 -10.37
C ASP A 114 30.88 -21.28 -10.16
N GLN A 115 31.82 -21.04 -11.10
CA GLN A 115 32.73 -19.90 -11.07
C GLN A 115 31.97 -18.56 -11.11
N GLU A 116 30.99 -18.45 -12.01
CA GLU A 116 30.18 -17.24 -12.17
C GLU A 116 29.27 -17.00 -10.96
N CYS A 117 28.73 -18.06 -10.36
CA CYS A 117 27.97 -17.96 -9.10
C CYS A 117 28.87 -17.47 -7.95
N ASP A 118 30.06 -18.04 -7.80
CA ASP A 118 31.02 -17.64 -6.78
C ASP A 118 31.49 -16.19 -6.97
N GLU A 119 31.66 -15.75 -8.22
CA GLU A 119 31.98 -14.36 -8.53
C GLU A 119 30.82 -13.40 -8.25
N ALA A 120 29.58 -13.79 -8.58
CA ALA A 120 28.39 -13.00 -8.24
C ALA A 120 28.23 -12.84 -6.71
N LEU A 121 28.43 -13.93 -5.94
CA LEU A 121 28.40 -13.91 -4.48
C LEU A 121 29.50 -12.99 -3.90
N ARG A 122 30.71 -13.07 -4.45
CA ARG A 122 31.83 -12.21 -4.02
C ARG A 122 31.52 -10.74 -4.28
N ARG A 123 31.00 -10.39 -5.45
CA ARG A 123 30.60 -9.00 -5.78
C ARG A 123 29.50 -8.49 -4.85
N ASP A 124 28.49 -9.31 -4.54
CA ASP A 124 27.45 -8.94 -3.56
C ASP A 124 28.07 -8.68 -2.18
N ALA A 125 28.97 -9.55 -1.72
CA ALA A 125 29.67 -9.38 -0.45
C ALA A 125 30.58 -8.13 -0.42
N ASP A 126 31.30 -7.86 -1.50
CA ASP A 126 32.16 -6.68 -1.64
C ASP A 126 31.35 -5.37 -1.61
N GLU A 127 30.21 -5.31 -2.29
CA GLU A 127 29.29 -4.16 -2.26
C GLU A 127 28.71 -3.92 -0.85
N ILE A 128 28.27 -4.99 -0.18
CA ILE A 128 27.76 -4.94 1.19
C ILE A 128 28.87 -4.48 2.15
N GLY A 129 30.07 -5.03 2.01
CA GLY A 129 31.25 -4.67 2.79
C GLY A 129 31.63 -3.21 2.62
N ALA A 130 31.66 -2.69 1.39
CA ALA A 130 31.96 -1.29 1.11
C ALA A 130 30.97 -0.32 1.76
N VAL A 131 29.68 -0.67 1.80
CA VAL A 131 28.65 0.13 2.49
C VAL A 131 28.86 0.10 4.00
N ALA A 132 29.18 -1.07 4.56
CA ALA A 132 29.47 -1.22 5.98
C ALA A 132 30.72 -0.42 6.40
N ASP A 133 31.78 -0.45 5.61
CA ASP A 133 33.02 0.30 5.85
C ASP A 133 32.79 1.81 5.74
N TRP A 134 31.98 2.26 4.78
CA TRP A 134 31.55 3.65 4.72
C TRP A 134 30.87 4.07 6.01
N LEU A 135 29.93 3.28 6.54
CA LEU A 135 29.22 3.61 7.78
C LEU A 135 30.17 3.65 9.00
N ARG A 136 31.11 2.70 9.08
CA ARG A 136 32.14 2.66 10.14
C ARG A 136 33.08 3.86 10.10
N SER A 137 33.32 4.43 8.92
CA SER A 137 34.16 5.63 8.75
C SER A 137 33.48 6.94 9.17
N ARG A 138 32.16 6.91 9.42
CA ARG A 138 31.40 8.11 9.77
C ARG A 138 31.69 8.59 11.21
N PRO A 139 31.48 9.88 11.51
CA PRO A 139 31.57 10.40 12.87
C PRO A 139 30.72 9.60 13.87
N ALA A 140 31.20 9.57 15.12
CA ALA A 140 30.48 8.93 16.22
C ALA A 140 29.02 9.42 16.31
N GLY A 141 28.10 8.47 16.52
CA GLY A 141 26.67 8.74 16.64
C GLY A 141 25.91 8.82 15.32
N GLU A 142 26.56 8.83 14.14
CA GLU A 142 25.84 8.89 12.86
C GLU A 142 24.98 7.63 12.61
N ALA A 143 25.57 6.46 12.81
CA ALA A 143 24.84 5.19 12.70
C ALA A 143 23.66 5.12 13.69
N GLN A 144 23.85 5.58 14.93
CA GLN A 144 22.79 5.63 15.93
C GLN A 144 21.66 6.59 15.54
N ARG A 145 21.99 7.75 14.93
CA ARG A 145 20.97 8.66 14.39
C ARG A 145 20.19 8.03 13.25
N MET A 146 20.84 7.31 12.34
CA MET A 146 20.16 6.59 11.26
C MET A 146 19.23 5.51 11.83
N VAL A 147 19.70 4.70 12.78
CA VAL A 147 18.88 3.68 13.46
C VAL A 147 17.68 4.29 14.16
N ALA A 148 17.86 5.37 14.92
CA ALA A 148 16.76 6.05 15.60
C ALA A 148 15.73 6.61 14.59
N GLY A 149 16.20 7.23 13.50
CA GLY A 149 15.33 7.71 12.43
C GLY A 149 14.53 6.59 11.76
N LEU A 150 15.17 5.45 11.51
CA LEU A 150 14.49 4.27 10.97
C LEU A 150 13.50 3.67 11.97
N GLN A 151 13.82 3.62 13.26
CA GLN A 151 12.91 3.11 14.29
C GLN A 151 11.63 3.94 14.37
N THR A 152 11.75 5.27 14.41
CA THR A 152 10.60 6.17 14.39
C THR A 152 9.80 5.99 13.12
N LEU A 153 10.43 6.07 11.95
CA LEU A 153 9.71 6.02 10.68
C LEU A 153 9.02 4.67 10.43
N LEU A 154 9.72 3.55 10.68
CA LEU A 154 9.18 2.21 10.45
C LEU A 154 7.99 1.87 11.37
N SER A 155 7.88 2.56 12.51
CA SER A 155 6.72 2.47 13.41
C SER A 155 5.46 3.10 12.81
N HIS A 156 5.62 4.05 11.87
CA HIS A 156 4.53 4.88 11.33
C HIS A 156 4.28 4.69 9.83
N VAL A 157 4.92 3.72 9.19
CA VAL A 157 4.65 3.33 7.78
C VAL A 157 3.96 1.98 7.71
N GLY A 158 3.39 1.69 6.53
CA GLY A 158 2.79 0.40 6.24
C GLY A 158 3.79 -0.77 6.31
N PRO A 159 3.30 -2.01 6.31
CA PRO A 159 4.17 -3.17 6.33
C PRO A 159 5.08 -3.23 5.09
N MET A 160 6.32 -3.67 5.27
CA MET A 160 7.33 -3.79 4.22
C MET A 160 8.14 -5.07 4.39
N ARG A 161 8.77 -5.52 3.31
CA ARG A 161 9.66 -6.69 3.31
C ARG A 161 10.72 -6.53 2.23
N VAL A 162 12.00 -6.53 2.58
CA VAL A 162 13.11 -6.48 1.61
C VAL A 162 14.14 -7.56 1.92
N TYR A 163 14.99 -7.87 0.94
CA TYR A 163 16.05 -8.86 1.09
C TYR A 163 17.44 -8.21 0.91
N ILE A 164 18.44 -8.71 1.64
CA ILE A 164 19.86 -8.44 1.40
C ILE A 164 20.54 -9.80 1.37
N GLY A 165 20.85 -10.29 0.17
CA GLY A 165 21.28 -11.66 -0.05
C GLY A 165 20.24 -12.67 0.47
N PRO A 166 20.61 -13.56 1.41
CA PRO A 166 19.66 -14.50 2.02
C PRO A 166 18.81 -13.87 3.13
N HIS A 167 19.19 -12.71 3.68
CA HIS A 167 18.51 -12.14 4.84
C HIS A 167 17.23 -11.39 4.46
N CYS A 168 16.17 -11.63 5.22
CA CYS A 168 14.89 -10.91 5.11
C CYS A 168 14.77 -9.85 6.21
N TYR A 169 14.41 -8.63 5.84
CA TYR A 169 14.12 -7.51 6.74
C TYR A 169 12.64 -7.15 6.61
N THR A 170 11.87 -7.25 7.69
CA THR A 170 10.42 -7.04 7.62
C THR A 170 9.78 -6.63 8.95
N ASN A 171 8.76 -5.77 8.89
CA ASN A 171 7.86 -5.45 9.99
C ASN A 171 6.48 -6.13 9.85
N LEU A 172 6.34 -7.08 8.92
CA LEU A 172 5.10 -7.78 8.62
C LEU A 172 4.95 -9.15 9.32
N GLY A 173 3.91 -9.26 10.14
CA GLY A 173 3.41 -10.54 10.65
C GLY A 173 4.27 -11.19 11.73
N ARG A 174 4.18 -12.51 11.86
CA ARG A 174 4.90 -13.25 12.93
C ARG A 174 6.40 -13.30 12.73
N ALA A 175 6.86 -13.23 11.48
CA ALA A 175 8.28 -13.24 11.11
C ALA A 175 8.94 -11.85 11.22
N SER A 176 8.23 -10.84 11.73
CA SER A 176 8.79 -9.50 11.91
C SER A 176 10.08 -9.51 12.73
N ASN A 177 11.07 -8.80 12.22
CA ASN A 177 12.36 -8.53 12.84
C ASN A 177 12.75 -7.04 12.76
N LEU A 178 11.85 -6.19 12.27
CA LEU A 178 11.89 -4.74 12.34
C LEU A 178 10.72 -4.23 13.17
N VAL A 179 10.87 -3.02 13.70
CA VAL A 179 9.80 -2.34 14.43
C VAL A 179 8.58 -2.09 13.53
N GLY A 180 7.40 -2.19 14.14
CA GLY A 180 6.11 -1.86 13.54
C GLY A 180 4.98 -2.47 14.36
N LYS A 181 3.79 -2.59 13.76
CA LYS A 181 2.60 -3.09 14.47
C LYS A 181 2.77 -4.46 15.14
N SER A 182 3.59 -5.34 14.56
CA SER A 182 3.79 -6.71 15.07
C SER A 182 4.96 -6.83 16.03
N LEU A 183 5.79 -5.78 16.16
CA LEU A 183 7.00 -5.82 16.97
C LEU A 183 7.32 -4.42 17.52
N ALA A 184 7.23 -4.26 18.84
CA ALA A 184 7.47 -2.99 19.51
C ALA A 184 8.94 -2.54 19.46
N VAL A 185 9.15 -1.23 19.60
CA VAL A 185 10.47 -0.64 19.85
C VAL A 185 11.05 -1.28 21.13
N GLY A 186 12.33 -1.67 21.08
CA GLY A 186 13.04 -2.24 22.24
C GLY A 186 12.89 -3.75 22.41
N SER A 187 12.15 -4.44 21.53
CA SER A 187 12.13 -5.91 21.55
C SER A 187 13.49 -6.48 21.14
N ASP A 188 13.97 -7.51 21.85
CA ASP A 188 15.19 -8.25 21.50
C ASP A 188 15.14 -8.90 20.11
N ARG A 189 13.94 -9.12 19.57
CA ARG A 189 13.74 -9.62 18.19
C ARG A 189 13.95 -8.54 17.13
N CYS A 190 13.91 -7.26 17.52
CA CYS A 190 14.08 -6.14 16.60
C CYS A 190 15.56 -5.96 16.28
N ARG A 191 15.93 -6.16 15.01
CA ARG A 191 17.31 -5.97 14.54
C ARG A 191 17.82 -4.57 14.86
N LEU A 192 17.03 -3.53 14.59
CA LEU A 192 17.41 -2.14 14.85
C LEU A 192 17.65 -1.86 16.34
N SER A 193 16.85 -2.45 17.24
CA SER A 193 17.07 -2.29 18.69
C SER A 193 18.38 -2.92 19.13
N ARG A 194 18.70 -4.14 18.65
CA ARG A 194 19.99 -4.78 18.96
C ARG A 194 21.20 -3.98 18.45
N LEU A 195 21.08 -3.34 17.29
CA LEU A 195 22.16 -2.51 16.74
C LEU A 195 22.39 -1.24 17.56
N ALA A 196 21.35 -0.67 18.18
CA ALA A 196 21.44 0.56 18.96
C ALA A 196 22.39 0.43 20.16
N ASP A 197 22.49 -0.76 20.75
CA ASP A 197 23.29 -1.05 21.95
C ASP A 197 24.70 -1.59 21.65
N VAL A 198 25.05 -1.76 20.37
CA VAL A 198 26.29 -2.40 19.93
C VAL A 198 27.17 -1.40 19.15
N PRO A 199 28.50 -1.35 19.36
CA PRO A 199 29.38 -0.51 18.56
C PRO A 199 29.31 -0.84 17.06
N VAL A 200 29.31 0.18 16.20
CA VAL A 200 29.17 0.04 14.73
C VAL A 200 30.21 -0.90 14.12
N ALA A 201 31.42 -0.96 14.70
CA ALA A 201 32.49 -1.86 14.26
C ALA A 201 32.12 -3.36 14.38
N GLN A 202 31.16 -3.70 15.24
CA GLN A 202 30.69 -5.07 15.48
C GLN A 202 29.40 -5.40 14.74
N TRP A 203 28.83 -4.46 13.98
CA TRP A 203 27.60 -4.72 13.24
C TRP A 203 27.86 -5.70 12.09
N PRO A 204 26.96 -6.69 11.87
CA PRO A 204 26.95 -7.48 10.65
C PRO A 204 26.92 -6.58 9.41
N PRO A 205 27.73 -6.85 8.37
CA PRO A 205 27.77 -6.02 7.15
C PRO A 205 26.39 -5.82 6.50
N GLU A 206 25.54 -6.85 6.50
CA GLU A 206 24.19 -6.81 5.91
C GLU A 206 23.25 -5.90 6.70
N ASP A 207 23.38 -5.88 8.02
CA ASP A 207 22.61 -4.98 8.89
C ASP A 207 23.06 -3.52 8.71
N ALA A 208 24.37 -3.27 8.56
CA ALA A 208 24.89 -1.95 8.22
C ALA A 208 24.41 -1.50 6.82
N CYS A 209 24.43 -2.42 5.85
CA CYS A 209 23.93 -2.19 4.50
C CYS A 209 22.45 -1.83 4.50
N PHE A 210 21.62 -2.58 5.25
CA PHE A 210 20.20 -2.27 5.43
C PHE A 210 19.98 -0.85 5.95
N VAL A 211 20.68 -0.47 7.03
CA VAL A 211 20.53 0.85 7.66
C VAL A 211 20.85 1.97 6.67
N VAL A 212 21.97 1.86 5.95
CA VAL A 212 22.39 2.89 4.98
C VAL A 212 21.43 2.97 3.80
N LEU A 213 21.14 1.84 3.13
CA LEU A 213 20.32 1.82 1.92
C LEU A 213 18.86 2.21 2.21
N MET A 214 18.29 1.78 3.34
CA MET A 214 16.95 2.18 3.73
C MET A 214 16.87 3.68 4.04
N THR A 215 17.90 4.25 4.68
CA THR A 215 17.97 5.69 4.95
C THR A 215 18.03 6.49 3.65
N ALA A 216 18.85 6.07 2.68
CA ALA A 216 18.90 6.69 1.36
C ALA A 216 17.54 6.57 0.62
N LEU A 217 16.94 5.38 0.59
CA LEU A 217 15.64 5.14 -0.03
C LEU A 217 14.54 6.06 0.53
N ILE A 218 14.44 6.18 1.85
CA ILE A 218 13.50 7.11 2.51
C ILE A 218 13.83 8.55 2.14
N GLY A 219 15.13 8.90 2.12
CA GLY A 219 15.62 10.22 1.73
C GLY A 219 15.18 10.65 0.32
N SER A 220 14.89 9.71 -0.57
CA SER A 220 14.48 9.95 -1.96
C SER A 220 13.02 10.41 -2.17
N GLY A 221 12.20 10.47 -1.12
CA GLY A 221 10.80 10.84 -1.27
C GLY A 221 9.98 10.78 0.02
N THR A 222 8.74 10.31 -0.10
CA THR A 222 7.84 10.15 1.05
C THR A 222 8.23 8.96 1.93
N PRO A 223 7.89 8.93 3.23
CA PRO A 223 8.14 7.79 4.09
C PRO A 223 7.68 6.43 3.54
N SER A 224 6.63 6.39 2.72
CA SER A 224 6.16 5.16 2.05
C SER A 224 7.09 4.61 0.96
N ARG A 225 8.24 5.24 0.69
CA ARG A 225 9.27 4.71 -0.23
C ARG A 225 9.76 3.32 0.18
N THR A 226 9.68 3.00 1.47
CA THR A 226 9.98 1.67 2.01
C THR A 226 9.17 0.55 1.33
N GLU A 227 7.95 0.86 0.89
CA GLU A 227 7.04 -0.09 0.25
C GLU A 227 7.37 -0.25 -1.25
N GLU A 228 8.11 0.69 -1.87
CA GLU A 228 8.44 0.66 -3.31
C GLU A 228 9.59 -0.27 -3.67
N MET A 229 10.31 -0.78 -2.67
CA MET A 229 11.32 -1.83 -2.83
C MET A 229 10.86 -3.16 -2.20
N SER A 230 9.63 -3.23 -1.67
CA SER A 230 9.16 -4.44 -1.00
C SER A 230 9.08 -5.63 -1.97
N GLY A 231 9.40 -6.82 -1.47
CA GLY A 231 9.52 -8.05 -2.25
C GLY A 231 10.86 -8.22 -2.99
N THR A 232 11.74 -7.21 -3.00
CA THR A 232 12.96 -7.24 -3.82
C THR A 232 14.26 -7.24 -3.00
N GLN A 233 15.39 -7.51 -3.65
CA GLN A 233 16.72 -7.27 -3.08
C GLN A 233 16.98 -5.75 -2.96
N LEU A 234 17.33 -5.29 -1.77
CA LEU A 234 17.80 -3.95 -1.47
C LEU A 234 19.34 -3.94 -1.57
N MET A 235 19.85 -3.76 -2.78
CA MET A 235 21.29 -3.71 -3.07
C MET A 235 21.68 -2.32 -3.61
N PRO A 236 22.93 -1.86 -3.43
CA PRO A 236 23.34 -0.52 -3.81
C PRO A 236 23.04 -0.16 -5.27
N GLY A 237 23.44 -1.01 -6.21
CA GLY A 237 23.21 -0.76 -7.64
C GLY A 237 21.73 -0.72 -8.03
N ARG A 238 20.87 -1.53 -7.38
CA ARG A 238 19.43 -1.50 -7.64
C ARG A 238 18.78 -0.25 -7.05
N LEU A 239 19.17 0.14 -5.84
CA LEU A 239 18.67 1.38 -5.24
C LEU A 239 19.08 2.60 -6.08
N GLU A 240 20.33 2.62 -6.57
CA GLU A 240 20.80 3.68 -7.45
C GLU A 240 19.96 3.77 -8.73
N ALA A 241 19.75 2.65 -9.43
CA ALA A 241 18.91 2.59 -10.62
C ALA A 241 17.48 3.10 -10.32
N PHE A 242 16.88 2.62 -9.23
CA PHE A 242 15.56 3.07 -8.79
C PHE A 242 15.50 4.60 -8.57
N ILE A 243 16.49 5.19 -7.89
CA ILE A 243 16.49 6.64 -7.61
C ILE A 243 16.67 7.44 -8.91
N ARG A 244 17.54 6.98 -9.82
CA ARG A 244 17.73 7.61 -11.14
C ARG A 244 16.44 7.60 -11.96
N ASP A 245 15.71 6.48 -11.96
CA ASP A 245 14.41 6.38 -12.62
C ASP A 245 13.40 7.38 -12.02
N ARG A 246 13.44 7.60 -10.70
CA ARG A 246 12.59 8.61 -10.05
C ARG A 246 12.97 10.03 -10.44
N ILE A 247 14.26 10.35 -10.51
CA ILE A 247 14.74 11.65 -11.00
C ILE A 247 14.22 11.89 -12.42
N ALA A 248 14.35 10.91 -13.31
CA ALA A 248 13.86 11.01 -14.68
C ALA A 248 12.33 11.17 -14.75
N ALA A 249 11.58 10.42 -13.94
CA ALA A 249 10.12 10.53 -13.86
C ALA A 249 9.65 11.90 -13.31
N TYR A 250 10.51 12.62 -12.59
CA TYR A 250 10.25 13.97 -12.11
C TYR A 250 10.80 15.06 -13.03
N ASP A 251 11.09 14.73 -14.29
CA ASP A 251 11.66 15.61 -15.31
C ASP A 251 13.03 16.20 -14.93
N GLY A 252 13.76 15.53 -14.04
CA GLY A 252 15.11 15.90 -13.63
C GLY A 252 16.20 15.24 -14.46
N SER A 253 17.40 15.78 -14.37
CA SER A 253 18.62 15.21 -14.93
C SER A 253 19.66 14.97 -13.84
N VAL A 254 20.33 13.82 -13.85
CA VAL A 254 21.42 13.54 -12.90
C VAL A 254 22.68 14.33 -13.30
N PRO A 255 23.26 15.17 -12.41
CA PRO A 255 24.51 15.87 -12.66
C PRO A 255 25.68 14.89 -12.85
N ARG A 256 26.57 15.15 -13.81
CA ARG A 256 27.70 14.25 -14.13
C ARG A 256 28.67 14.11 -12.95
N GLU A 257 28.82 15.17 -12.17
CA GLU A 257 29.66 15.22 -10.97
C GLU A 257 29.21 14.19 -9.92
N THR A 258 27.95 13.76 -9.97
CA THR A 258 27.43 12.72 -9.06
C THR A 258 28.06 11.36 -9.35
N ASP A 259 28.43 11.08 -10.61
CA ASP A 259 29.04 9.80 -10.99
C ASP A 259 30.48 9.64 -10.49
N GLU A 260 31.13 10.76 -10.12
CA GLU A 260 32.49 10.80 -9.56
C GLU A 260 32.50 10.53 -8.04
N LEU A 261 31.34 10.60 -7.38
CA LEU A 261 31.23 10.37 -5.94
C LEU A 261 31.40 8.88 -5.58
N ALA A 262 31.88 8.61 -4.37
CA ALA A 262 31.85 7.26 -3.81
C ALA A 262 30.40 6.73 -3.76
N LEU A 263 30.24 5.40 -3.86
CA LEU A 263 28.94 4.72 -4.01
C LEU A 263 27.87 5.23 -3.03
N VAL A 264 28.17 5.30 -1.73
CA VAL A 264 27.18 5.69 -0.73
C VAL A 264 26.89 7.20 -0.76
N ASP A 265 27.92 8.04 -0.94
CA ASP A 265 27.73 9.50 -1.04
C ASP A 265 26.90 9.86 -2.29
N ARG A 266 27.11 9.14 -3.39
CA ARG A 266 26.31 9.20 -4.61
C ARG A 266 24.85 8.87 -4.34
N LEU A 267 24.57 7.76 -3.64
CA LEU A 267 23.19 7.36 -3.29
C LEU A 267 22.47 8.47 -2.50
N PHE A 268 23.13 9.07 -1.52
CA PHE A 268 22.54 10.18 -0.74
C PHE A 268 22.35 11.44 -1.58
N ALA A 269 23.29 11.80 -2.46
CA ALA A 269 23.15 12.93 -3.37
C ALA A 269 21.97 12.76 -4.33
N LEU A 270 21.86 11.60 -4.97
CA LEU A 270 20.73 11.25 -5.84
C LEU A 270 19.40 11.26 -5.08
N SER A 271 19.39 10.73 -3.85
CA SER A 271 18.19 10.73 -3.00
C SER A 271 17.72 12.14 -2.69
N ALA A 272 18.63 13.03 -2.28
CA ALA A 272 18.31 14.43 -2.02
C ALA A 272 17.73 15.12 -3.27
N GLN A 273 18.32 14.88 -4.44
CA GLN A 273 17.84 15.42 -5.70
C GLN A 273 16.43 14.92 -6.07
N ALA A 274 16.18 13.61 -5.96
CA ALA A 274 14.86 13.04 -6.23
C ALA A 274 13.78 13.65 -5.33
N ARG A 275 14.11 13.89 -4.05
CA ARG A 275 13.21 14.52 -3.08
C ARG A 275 12.93 15.98 -3.43
N GLU A 276 13.92 16.74 -3.88
CA GLU A 276 13.76 18.15 -4.26
C GLU A 276 12.88 18.33 -5.51
N LEU A 277 13.00 17.43 -6.49
CA LEU A 277 12.24 17.50 -7.73
C LEU A 277 10.76 17.14 -7.55
N ARG A 278 10.45 16.23 -6.62
CA ARG A 278 9.12 15.64 -6.46
C ARG A 278 8.00 16.68 -6.22
N PRO A 279 8.14 17.69 -5.32
CA PRO A 279 7.15 18.76 -5.18
C PRO A 279 6.86 19.54 -6.46
N GLY A 280 7.87 19.75 -7.32
CA GLY A 280 7.70 20.44 -8.59
C GLY A 280 6.73 19.71 -9.53
N LYS A 281 6.86 18.38 -9.60
CA LYS A 281 6.01 17.49 -10.40
C LYS A 281 4.60 17.32 -9.82
N LEU A 282 4.41 17.59 -8.52
CA LEU A 282 3.13 17.53 -7.81
C LEU A 282 2.19 18.73 -8.06
N ARG A 283 2.56 19.69 -8.93
CA ARG A 283 1.72 20.86 -9.24
C ARG A 283 0.55 20.47 -10.16
N GLY A 284 -0.48 19.87 -9.58
CA GLY A 284 -1.73 19.40 -10.20
C GLY A 284 -2.30 18.28 -9.33
N TRP A 285 -3.62 18.07 -9.24
CA TRP A 285 -4.19 17.03 -8.36
C TRP A 285 -5.19 16.10 -9.08
N PRO A 286 -5.09 14.77 -8.92
CA PRO A 286 -3.90 14.01 -8.50
C PRO A 286 -2.99 13.76 -9.71
N PRO A 287 -1.68 14.04 -9.64
CA PRO A 287 -0.76 13.79 -10.76
C PRO A 287 -0.15 12.39 -10.71
N PHE A 288 -0.21 11.76 -9.52
CA PHE A 288 0.33 10.43 -9.25
C PHE A 288 -0.74 9.48 -8.77
N TYR A 289 -0.50 8.21 -9.01
CA TYR A 289 -1.20 7.11 -8.36
C TYR A 289 -0.22 5.98 -8.04
N ARG A 290 -0.71 4.98 -7.30
CA ARG A 290 0.05 3.76 -7.03
C ARG A 290 -0.66 2.51 -7.51
N THR A 291 0.10 1.57 -8.07
CA THR A 291 -0.31 0.18 -8.10
C THR A 291 0.31 -0.52 -6.89
N VAL A 292 -0.43 -1.45 -6.29
CA VAL A 292 0.00 -2.17 -5.09
C VAL A 292 -0.16 -3.66 -5.35
N GLN A 293 0.96 -4.37 -5.34
CA GLN A 293 1.00 -5.81 -5.47
C GLN A 293 0.98 -6.45 -4.09
N SER A 294 -0.20 -6.87 -3.65
CA SER A 294 -0.41 -7.25 -2.25
C SER A 294 0.43 -8.42 -1.77
N MET A 295 0.81 -9.34 -2.69
CA MET A 295 1.59 -10.53 -2.36
C MET A 295 2.94 -10.19 -1.71
N THR A 296 3.54 -9.08 -2.15
CA THR A 296 4.83 -8.58 -1.66
C THR A 296 4.71 -7.22 -0.98
N ILE A 297 3.52 -6.60 -1.01
CA ILE A 297 3.25 -5.22 -0.59
C ILE A 297 4.09 -4.22 -1.41
N HIS A 298 4.58 -4.65 -2.58
CA HIS A 298 5.33 -3.80 -3.48
C HIS A 298 4.41 -2.72 -4.04
N LYS A 299 4.80 -1.46 -3.86
CA LYS A 299 4.07 -0.31 -4.41
C LYS A 299 4.86 0.33 -5.53
N GLN A 300 4.18 0.66 -6.62
CA GLN A 300 4.82 1.40 -7.71
C GLN A 300 4.12 2.73 -7.87
N GLU A 301 4.88 3.81 -7.78
CA GLU A 301 4.38 5.14 -8.09
C GLU A 301 4.39 5.37 -9.60
N HIS A 302 3.25 5.80 -10.13
CA HIS A 302 2.99 6.08 -11.54
C HIS A 302 2.42 7.49 -11.71
N LEU A 303 2.54 8.03 -12.91
CA LEU A 303 1.89 9.27 -13.31
C LEU A 303 0.71 8.99 -14.23
N PHE A 304 -0.34 9.80 -14.11
CA PHE A 304 -1.35 9.83 -15.15
C PHE A 304 -0.76 10.50 -16.40
N THR A 305 -0.81 9.80 -17.54
CA THR A 305 -0.39 10.34 -18.84
C THR A 305 -1.38 11.39 -19.37
N VAL A 306 -2.64 11.31 -18.94
CA VAL A 306 -3.71 12.26 -19.24
C VAL A 306 -4.38 12.64 -17.92
N PRO A 307 -4.62 13.93 -17.62
CA PRO A 307 -5.32 14.34 -16.40
C PRO A 307 -6.67 13.64 -16.24
N VAL A 308 -7.06 13.31 -15.01
CA VAL A 308 -8.40 12.80 -14.70
C VAL A 308 -9.35 13.98 -14.58
N THR A 309 -10.45 13.95 -15.33
CA THR A 309 -11.42 15.06 -15.44
C THR A 309 -12.86 14.55 -15.33
N ALA A 310 -13.86 15.44 -15.45
CA ALA A 310 -15.26 15.07 -15.46
C ALA A 310 -15.67 14.13 -16.61
N VAL A 311 -14.91 14.09 -17.72
CA VAL A 311 -15.11 13.12 -18.81
C VAL A 311 -14.92 11.68 -18.36
N ASP A 312 -14.12 11.45 -17.32
CA ASP A 312 -13.90 10.11 -16.77
C ASP A 312 -15.06 9.66 -15.85
N LEU A 313 -16.05 10.52 -15.57
CA LEU A 313 -17.22 10.14 -14.78
C LEU A 313 -18.12 9.16 -15.55
N PRO A 314 -18.52 8.03 -14.95
CA PRO A 314 -19.45 7.11 -15.58
C PRO A 314 -20.83 7.75 -15.82
N GLY A 315 -21.50 7.39 -16.91
CA GLY A 315 -22.81 7.96 -17.28
C GLY A 315 -23.87 7.84 -16.17
N ALA A 316 -24.01 6.66 -15.57
CA ALA A 316 -24.96 6.45 -14.46
C ALA A 316 -24.64 7.32 -13.22
N PHE A 317 -23.36 7.60 -12.98
CA PHE A 317 -22.95 8.52 -11.92
C PHE A 317 -23.28 9.97 -12.28
N VAL A 318 -23.05 10.37 -13.54
CA VAL A 318 -23.42 11.70 -14.05
C VAL A 318 -24.92 11.95 -13.91
N GLU A 319 -25.77 10.98 -14.24
CA GLU A 319 -27.23 11.09 -14.07
C GLU A 319 -27.61 11.36 -12.60
N LYS A 320 -27.03 10.60 -11.67
CA LYS A 320 -27.23 10.83 -10.22
C LYS A 320 -26.74 12.22 -9.80
N LEU A 321 -25.58 12.64 -10.31
CA LEU A 321 -25.00 13.94 -9.99
C LEU A 321 -25.86 15.10 -10.50
N MET A 322 -26.39 15.01 -11.72
CA MET A 322 -27.31 16.01 -12.28
C MET A 322 -28.62 16.12 -11.48
N TRP A 323 -29.10 15.01 -10.91
CA TRP A 323 -30.26 15.04 -10.02
C TRP A 323 -29.96 15.74 -8.68
N LEU A 324 -28.76 15.54 -8.14
CA LEU A 324 -28.31 16.17 -6.89
C LEU A 324 -27.97 17.67 -7.07
N LEU A 325 -27.39 18.02 -8.22
CA LEU A 325 -26.91 19.34 -8.61
C LEU A 325 -27.62 19.84 -9.87
N PRO A 326 -28.94 20.11 -9.80
CA PRO A 326 -29.70 20.51 -10.97
C PRO A 326 -29.21 21.87 -11.49
N GLY A 327 -28.89 21.93 -12.79
CA GLY A 327 -28.41 23.13 -13.48
C GLY A 327 -26.89 23.28 -13.55
N THR A 328 -26.12 22.36 -12.94
CA THR A 328 -24.66 22.35 -13.06
C THR A 328 -24.22 21.75 -14.40
N ASP A 329 -23.28 22.40 -15.09
CA ASP A 329 -22.56 21.82 -16.23
C ASP A 329 -21.53 20.81 -15.73
N VAL A 330 -21.94 19.55 -15.59
CA VAL A 330 -21.09 18.46 -15.10
C VAL A 330 -19.87 18.26 -15.99
N ALA A 331 -20.02 18.35 -17.32
CA ALA A 331 -18.94 18.09 -18.27
C ALA A 331 -17.86 19.17 -18.25
N GLY A 332 -18.25 20.44 -18.05
CA GLY A 332 -17.35 21.58 -17.95
C GLY A 332 -16.80 21.84 -16.54
N THR A 333 -17.32 21.18 -15.50
CA THR A 333 -16.93 21.46 -14.11
C THR A 333 -15.57 20.85 -13.76
N SER A 334 -14.65 21.72 -13.36
CA SER A 334 -13.38 21.36 -12.71
C SER A 334 -13.31 21.80 -11.24
N ASP A 335 -14.24 22.66 -10.81
CA ASP A 335 -14.36 23.17 -9.44
C ASP A 335 -15.63 22.63 -8.77
N TRP A 336 -15.53 21.42 -8.23
CA TRP A 336 -16.63 20.77 -7.52
C TRP A 336 -16.99 21.49 -6.21
N GLU A 337 -16.06 22.17 -5.55
CA GLU A 337 -16.36 22.89 -4.31
C GLU A 337 -17.37 24.02 -4.58
N SER A 338 -17.13 24.82 -5.61
CA SER A 338 -18.06 25.89 -6.00
C SER A 338 -19.41 25.34 -6.42
N ALA A 339 -19.43 24.23 -7.18
CA ALA A 339 -20.67 23.57 -7.57
C ALA A 339 -21.50 23.14 -6.34
N TRP A 340 -20.86 22.50 -5.35
CA TRP A 340 -21.56 22.10 -4.12
C TRP A 340 -21.97 23.29 -3.24
N THR A 341 -21.17 24.35 -3.20
CA THR A 341 -21.44 25.55 -2.39
C THR A 341 -22.73 26.23 -2.82
N ALA A 342 -23.03 26.25 -4.13
CA ALA A 342 -24.29 26.78 -4.66
C ALA A 342 -25.54 26.04 -4.15
N HIS A 343 -25.39 24.80 -3.65
CA HIS A 343 -26.48 23.93 -3.21
C HIS A 343 -26.45 23.60 -1.71
N ALA A 344 -25.50 24.15 -0.94
CA ALA A 344 -25.16 23.64 0.38
C ALA A 344 -26.20 23.89 1.49
N VAL A 345 -27.11 24.86 1.33
CA VAL A 345 -28.21 25.08 2.28
C VAL A 345 -29.03 23.80 2.48
N ARG A 346 -29.19 22.99 1.42
CA ARG A 346 -29.93 21.73 1.48
C ARG A 346 -29.26 20.67 2.35
N ALA A 347 -27.94 20.71 2.53
CA ALA A 347 -27.21 19.70 3.29
C ALA A 347 -27.69 19.60 4.76
N HIS A 348 -28.16 20.71 5.32
CA HIS A 348 -28.66 20.82 6.70
C HIS A 348 -30.16 20.56 6.84
N GLU A 349 -30.86 20.35 5.74
CA GLU A 349 -32.29 20.00 5.74
C GLU A 349 -32.47 18.53 6.13
N ASN A 350 -33.71 18.18 6.52
CA ASN A 350 -34.07 16.79 6.74
C ASN A 350 -33.86 15.99 5.44
N ALA A 351 -33.41 14.75 5.59
CA ALA A 351 -33.30 13.85 4.44
C ALA A 351 -34.67 13.67 3.77
N ARG A 352 -34.65 13.44 2.45
CA ARG A 352 -35.85 13.09 1.69
C ARG A 352 -36.28 11.65 1.96
N ASP A 353 -35.31 10.79 2.23
CA ASP A 353 -35.52 9.41 2.64
C ASP A 353 -35.42 9.33 4.17
N ALA A 354 -36.48 8.83 4.80
CA ALA A 354 -36.57 8.68 6.25
C ALA A 354 -35.54 7.69 6.84
N ALA A 355 -34.82 6.93 6.00
CA ALA A 355 -33.70 6.11 6.40
C ALA A 355 -32.45 6.92 6.81
N PHE A 356 -32.41 8.21 6.51
CA PHE A 356 -31.29 9.11 6.82
C PHE A 356 -31.71 10.23 7.76
N THR A 357 -30.78 10.67 8.59
CA THR A 357 -31.02 11.75 9.55
C THR A 357 -30.98 13.13 8.89
N THR A 358 -29.99 13.38 8.02
CA THR A 358 -29.86 14.65 7.29
C THR A 358 -29.69 14.41 5.79
N HIS A 359 -29.98 15.45 5.01
CA HIS A 359 -29.76 15.39 3.58
C HIS A 359 -28.27 15.21 3.22
N PHE A 360 -27.33 15.76 4.00
CA PHE A 360 -25.89 15.52 3.79
C PHE A 360 -25.54 14.03 3.82
N GLU A 361 -26.02 13.29 4.82
CA GLU A 361 -25.78 11.85 4.95
C GLU A 361 -26.42 11.07 3.78
N GLN A 362 -27.62 11.47 3.35
CA GLN A 362 -28.26 10.92 2.16
C GLN A 362 -27.43 11.16 0.88
N VAL A 363 -26.92 12.38 0.66
CA VAL A 363 -26.10 12.71 -0.51
C VAL A 363 -24.80 11.91 -0.53
N VAL A 364 -24.11 11.79 0.62
CA VAL A 364 -22.90 10.96 0.72
C VAL A 364 -23.21 9.51 0.34
N HIS A 365 -24.29 8.94 0.88
CA HIS A 365 -24.70 7.59 0.53
C HIS A 365 -25.01 7.45 -0.96
N ASP A 366 -25.81 8.36 -1.52
CA ASP A 366 -26.23 8.36 -2.91
C ASP A 366 -25.05 8.41 -3.90
N LEU A 367 -24.03 9.22 -3.60
CA LEU A 367 -22.81 9.29 -4.40
C LEU A 367 -21.97 8.01 -4.26
N VAL A 368 -21.83 7.47 -3.05
CA VAL A 368 -21.09 6.21 -2.85
C VAL A 368 -21.80 5.05 -3.53
N GLU A 369 -23.12 4.95 -3.44
CA GLU A 369 -23.93 3.93 -4.12
C GLU A 369 -23.74 4.03 -5.64
N ALA A 370 -23.96 5.20 -6.22
CA ALA A 370 -23.82 5.40 -7.65
C ALA A 370 -22.40 5.09 -8.14
N GLY A 371 -21.38 5.48 -7.36
CA GLY A 371 -20.00 5.15 -7.68
C GLY A 371 -19.73 3.64 -7.62
N THR A 372 -20.27 2.95 -6.61
CA THR A 372 -20.13 1.49 -6.45
C THR A 372 -20.72 0.72 -7.63
N GLU A 373 -21.94 1.08 -8.02
CA GLU A 373 -22.63 0.43 -9.14
C GLU A 373 -21.94 0.73 -10.47
N ALA A 374 -21.56 1.99 -10.70
CA ALA A 374 -20.98 2.42 -11.96
C ALA A 374 -19.58 1.86 -12.23
N THR A 375 -18.84 1.44 -11.20
CA THR A 375 -17.53 0.78 -11.32
C THR A 375 -17.61 -0.74 -11.19
N VAL A 376 -18.83 -1.31 -11.12
CA VAL A 376 -19.07 -2.75 -10.95
C VAL A 376 -18.29 -3.27 -9.74
N SER A 377 -18.38 -2.55 -8.62
CA SER A 377 -17.75 -2.90 -7.36
C SER A 377 -18.73 -3.63 -6.46
N HIS A 378 -18.22 -4.46 -5.56
CA HIS A 378 -19.09 -5.16 -4.60
C HIS A 378 -19.45 -4.27 -3.41
N VAL A 379 -18.50 -3.43 -2.97
CA VAL A 379 -18.71 -2.49 -1.87
C VAL A 379 -17.97 -1.20 -2.17
N GLY A 380 -18.66 -0.08 -2.07
CA GLY A 380 -18.06 1.26 -2.02
C GLY A 380 -18.14 1.85 -0.62
N MET A 381 -17.19 2.73 -0.33
CA MET A 381 -17.03 3.31 0.99
C MET A 381 -16.61 4.77 0.90
N SER A 382 -17.12 5.58 1.83
CA SER A 382 -16.55 6.88 2.16
C SER A 382 -16.48 7.07 3.66
N ARG A 383 -15.38 7.62 4.18
CA ARG A 383 -15.18 7.84 5.62
C ARG A 383 -14.73 9.25 5.94
N GLY A 384 -14.87 9.62 7.20
CA GLY A 384 -14.38 10.88 7.74
C GLY A 384 -14.63 11.02 9.24
N PRO A 385 -14.20 12.13 9.86
CA PRO A 385 -14.62 12.51 11.20
C PRO A 385 -16.12 12.88 11.21
N ARG A 386 -16.79 12.66 12.34
CA ARG A 386 -18.21 13.01 12.48
C ARG A 386 -18.44 14.51 12.61
N ASP A 387 -17.53 15.20 13.29
CA ASP A 387 -17.63 16.62 13.59
C ASP A 387 -16.45 17.37 12.94
N MET A 388 -16.70 17.89 11.74
CA MET A 388 -15.71 18.70 11.00
C MET A 388 -15.47 20.07 11.65
N ALA A 389 -16.47 20.62 12.33
CA ALA A 389 -16.34 21.91 13.00
C ALA A 389 -15.38 21.82 14.18
N GLU A 390 -15.54 20.77 14.99
CA GLU A 390 -14.61 20.51 16.07
C GLU A 390 -13.21 20.18 15.54
N LEU A 391 -13.09 19.40 14.47
CA LEU A 391 -11.79 19.14 13.86
C LEU A 391 -11.07 20.44 13.48
N SER A 392 -11.74 21.29 12.70
CA SER A 392 -11.14 22.52 12.18
C SER A 392 -10.77 23.48 13.31
N ARG A 393 -11.66 23.65 14.30
CA ARG A 393 -11.41 24.47 15.49
C ARG A 393 -10.18 24.00 16.28
N GLN A 394 -10.05 22.71 16.54
CA GLN A 394 -8.91 22.17 17.28
C GLN A 394 -7.60 22.28 16.51
N ILE A 395 -7.62 22.06 15.19
CA ILE A 395 -6.45 22.26 14.33
C ILE A 395 -6.04 23.73 14.32
N ALA A 396 -6.98 24.66 14.17
CA ALA A 396 -6.71 26.09 14.20
C ALA A 396 -6.10 26.55 15.54
N ALA A 397 -6.47 25.89 16.64
CA ALA A 397 -5.92 26.13 17.97
C ALA A 397 -4.56 25.45 18.24
N GLY A 398 -4.02 24.67 17.30
CA GLY A 398 -2.78 23.91 17.50
C GLY A 398 -2.91 22.78 18.54
N SER A 399 -4.13 22.27 18.76
CA SER A 399 -4.44 21.30 19.81
C SER A 399 -4.11 19.86 19.40
N THR A 400 -3.65 19.06 20.36
CA THR A 400 -3.41 17.61 20.19
C THR A 400 -4.69 16.78 20.31
N VAL A 401 -5.82 17.39 20.69
CA VAL A 401 -7.10 16.71 20.95
C VAL A 401 -7.59 15.83 19.78
N PRO A 402 -7.55 16.25 18.50
CA PRO A 402 -7.97 15.40 17.39
C PRO A 402 -7.15 14.12 17.29
N GLY A 403 -5.85 14.24 17.59
CA GLY A 403 -4.98 13.11 17.80
C GLY A 403 -5.63 12.13 18.78
N HIS A 404 -6.11 12.54 19.96
CA HIS A 404 -6.68 11.65 20.98
C HIS A 404 -8.11 11.13 20.76
N TRP A 405 -8.77 11.42 19.65
CA TRP A 405 -10.10 10.89 19.35
C TRP A 405 -10.16 9.36 19.38
N LYS A 406 -11.36 8.82 19.54
CA LYS A 406 -11.69 7.39 19.52
C LYS A 406 -12.27 7.03 18.16
N THR A 407 -12.30 5.73 17.84
CA THR A 407 -12.91 5.24 16.59
C THR A 407 -14.39 5.60 16.42
N SER A 408 -15.10 5.89 17.51
CA SER A 408 -16.50 6.38 17.50
C SER A 408 -16.66 7.78 16.94
N ASP A 409 -15.61 8.61 16.98
CA ASP A 409 -15.61 10.00 16.49
C ASP A 409 -15.50 10.07 14.97
N TYR A 410 -15.42 8.91 14.32
CA TYR A 410 -15.38 8.74 12.88
C TYR A 410 -16.66 8.03 12.40
N TYR A 411 -17.05 8.32 11.17
CA TYR A 411 -18.05 7.55 10.44
C TYR A 411 -17.40 6.84 9.25
N CYS A 412 -18.08 5.84 8.73
CA CYS A 412 -17.79 5.33 7.40
C CYS A 412 -19.12 4.87 6.79
N CYS A 413 -19.53 5.53 5.71
CA CYS A 413 -20.59 5.09 4.82
C CYS A 413 -20.06 3.91 4.00
N VAL A 414 -20.74 2.77 4.09
CA VAL A 414 -20.41 1.51 3.41
C VAL A 414 -21.65 1.09 2.66
N VAL A 415 -21.54 0.99 1.34
CA VAL A 415 -22.66 0.66 0.46
C VAL A 415 -22.31 -0.60 -0.33
N PRO A 416 -22.95 -1.75 -0.05
CA PRO A 416 -22.84 -2.92 -0.91
C PRO A 416 -23.59 -2.66 -2.23
N SER A 417 -23.09 -3.17 -3.35
CA SER A 417 -23.86 -3.16 -4.59
C SER A 417 -25.08 -4.08 -4.50
N ARG A 418 -26.06 -3.84 -5.37
CA ARG A 418 -27.27 -4.67 -5.49
C ARG A 418 -26.92 -6.13 -5.77
N ASP A 419 -25.97 -6.36 -6.67
CA ASP A 419 -25.49 -7.71 -7.00
C ASP A 419 -24.86 -8.40 -5.79
N PHE A 420 -23.97 -7.69 -5.09
CA PHE A 420 -23.34 -8.23 -3.88
C PHE A 420 -24.37 -8.53 -2.80
N GLY A 421 -25.38 -7.69 -2.62
CA GLY A 421 -26.50 -7.94 -1.71
C GLY A 421 -27.30 -9.20 -2.08
N ARG A 422 -27.63 -9.37 -3.36
CA ARG A 422 -28.35 -10.56 -3.87
C ARG A 422 -27.60 -11.84 -3.60
N ARG A 423 -26.27 -11.85 -3.75
CA ARG A 423 -25.45 -13.03 -3.44
C ARG A 423 -25.64 -13.54 -2.01
N PHE A 424 -25.84 -12.68 -1.02
CA PHE A 424 -26.11 -13.14 0.35
C PHE A 424 -27.52 -13.72 0.50
N ALA A 425 -28.51 -13.11 -0.16
CA ALA A 425 -29.88 -13.61 -0.18
C ALA A 425 -29.98 -14.97 -0.88
N ASP A 426 -29.36 -15.12 -2.05
CA ASP A 426 -29.37 -16.34 -2.87
C ASP A 426 -28.65 -17.51 -2.18
N ASN A 427 -27.62 -17.21 -1.38
CA ASN A 427 -26.93 -18.20 -0.54
C ASN A 427 -27.65 -18.50 0.79
N GLY A 428 -28.84 -17.93 1.02
CA GLY A 428 -29.65 -18.18 2.21
C GLY A 428 -29.07 -17.60 3.51
N VAL A 429 -28.20 -16.58 3.42
CA VAL A 429 -27.51 -15.95 4.56
C VAL A 429 -27.58 -14.41 4.55
N PRO A 430 -28.78 -13.80 4.36
CA PRO A 430 -28.92 -12.35 4.24
C PRO A 430 -28.43 -11.58 5.49
N GLU A 431 -28.48 -12.19 6.67
CA GLU A 431 -27.97 -11.61 7.91
C GLU A 431 -26.44 -11.45 7.94
N GLU A 432 -25.69 -12.25 7.17
CA GLU A 432 -24.23 -12.11 7.07
C GLU A 432 -23.84 -10.79 6.38
N LEU A 433 -24.67 -10.26 5.46
CA LEU A 433 -24.41 -8.98 4.80
C LEU A 433 -24.29 -7.85 5.82
N THR A 434 -25.20 -7.78 6.79
CA THR A 434 -25.16 -6.79 7.88
C THR A 434 -23.86 -6.90 8.68
N GLN A 435 -23.38 -8.12 8.94
CA GLN A 435 -22.13 -8.34 9.68
C GLN A 435 -20.92 -7.85 8.87
N VAL A 436 -20.89 -8.15 7.57
CA VAL A 436 -19.82 -7.75 6.66
C VAL A 436 -19.73 -6.23 6.55
N VAL A 437 -20.83 -5.53 6.26
CA VAL A 437 -20.80 -4.05 6.12
C VAL A 437 -20.40 -3.36 7.43
N ARG A 438 -20.81 -3.90 8.58
CA ARG A 438 -20.39 -3.41 9.91
C ARG A 438 -18.92 -3.64 10.18
N ALA A 439 -18.38 -4.81 9.81
CA ALA A 439 -16.97 -5.12 9.96
C ALA A 439 -16.10 -4.20 9.10
N ILE A 440 -16.52 -3.95 7.85
CA ILE A 440 -15.87 -3.01 6.94
C ILE A 440 -15.90 -1.60 7.53
N ALA A 441 -17.07 -1.11 7.96
CA ALA A 441 -17.22 0.22 8.55
C ALA A 441 -16.32 0.40 9.79
N ALA A 442 -16.26 -0.60 10.68
CA ALA A 442 -15.39 -0.57 11.84
C ALA A 442 -13.91 -0.49 11.46
N ARG A 443 -13.47 -1.26 10.46
CA ARG A 443 -12.08 -1.23 9.98
C ARG A 443 -11.72 0.11 9.31
N MET A 444 -12.67 0.75 8.62
CA MET A 444 -12.46 2.06 8.00
C MET A 444 -12.46 3.20 9.03
N ARG A 445 -13.30 3.15 10.08
CA ARG A 445 -13.20 4.07 11.22
C ARG A 445 -11.85 3.95 11.95
N TRP A 446 -11.33 2.72 12.05
CA TRP A 446 -9.95 2.51 12.49
C TRP A 446 -8.99 3.25 11.56
N ASN A 447 -9.03 3.11 10.23
CA ASN A 447 -8.16 3.94 9.37
C ASN A 447 -8.22 5.46 9.67
N GLY A 448 -9.40 6.00 10.03
CA GLY A 448 -9.54 7.38 10.52
C GLY A 448 -8.73 7.68 11.77
N TRP A 449 -8.96 6.88 12.82
CA TRP A 449 -8.25 6.99 14.09
C TRP A 449 -6.72 6.90 13.95
N HIS A 450 -6.25 6.10 12.98
CA HIS A 450 -4.84 5.83 12.69
C HIS A 450 -4.11 7.00 12.03
N PHE A 451 -4.78 7.67 11.11
CA PHE A 451 -4.17 8.74 10.31
C PHE A 451 -4.29 10.12 10.96
N MET A 452 -5.17 10.28 11.95
CA MET A 452 -5.49 11.60 12.50
C MET A 452 -4.28 12.32 13.09
N PRO A 453 -3.37 11.70 13.87
CA PRO A 453 -2.19 12.40 14.38
C PRO A 453 -1.34 13.07 13.27
N HIS A 454 -1.12 12.37 12.15
CA HIS A 454 -0.45 12.94 10.99
C HIS A 454 -1.33 13.99 10.28
N ALA A 455 -2.61 13.68 10.05
CA ALA A 455 -3.52 14.56 9.32
C ALA A 455 -3.76 15.90 10.03
N SER A 456 -3.74 15.94 11.37
CA SER A 456 -3.86 17.17 12.16
C SER A 456 -2.50 17.85 12.42
N GLY A 457 -1.38 17.24 12.02
CA GLY A 457 -0.04 17.82 12.15
C GLY A 457 0.54 17.77 13.57
N VAL A 458 0.16 16.76 14.36
CA VAL A 458 0.58 16.61 15.77
C VAL A 458 1.34 15.31 16.03
N GLY A 459 1.68 14.53 14.99
CA GLY A 459 2.31 13.21 15.13
C GLY A 459 3.65 13.19 15.87
N ASP A 460 4.38 14.31 15.87
CA ASP A 460 5.67 14.45 16.57
C ASP A 460 5.52 14.83 18.06
N ASP A 461 4.29 15.04 18.55
CA ASP A 461 4.06 15.36 19.96
C ASP A 461 4.37 14.14 20.86
N PRO A 462 5.10 14.33 21.99
CA PRO A 462 5.49 13.23 22.88
C PRO A 462 4.33 12.37 23.40
N SER A 463 3.12 12.91 23.48
CA SER A 463 1.92 12.15 23.89
C SER A 463 1.53 11.03 22.91
N PHE A 464 2.14 11.00 21.71
CA PHE A 464 1.92 9.97 20.70
C PHE A 464 3.09 8.98 20.55
N ALA A 465 4.11 9.05 21.40
CA ALA A 465 5.26 8.14 21.33
C ALA A 465 4.85 6.65 21.41
N ASP A 466 3.90 6.32 22.29
CA ASP A 466 3.38 4.95 22.46
C ASP A 466 2.09 4.69 21.67
N ARG A 467 1.67 5.65 20.84
CA ARG A 467 0.41 5.55 20.10
C ARG A 467 0.64 4.91 18.72
N ASP A 468 -0.19 3.93 18.41
CA ASP A 468 -0.30 3.38 17.04
C ASP A 468 -0.91 4.45 16.11
N TRP A 469 -0.09 5.02 15.23
CA TRP A 469 -0.51 5.96 14.17
C TRP A 469 0.33 5.78 12.90
N PHE A 470 -0.24 6.11 11.74
CA PHE A 470 0.41 6.01 10.43
C PHE A 470 0.39 7.33 9.66
N TYR A 471 1.37 7.53 8.78
CA TYR A 471 1.31 8.59 7.79
C TYR A 471 0.03 8.47 6.95
N ALA A 472 -0.75 9.55 6.92
CA ALA A 472 -2.01 9.59 6.19
C ALA A 472 -1.77 9.41 4.68
N PRO A 473 -2.63 8.66 3.97
CA PRO A 473 -2.48 8.45 2.54
C PRO A 473 -2.68 9.75 1.76
N THR A 474 -1.79 10.00 0.80
CA THR A 474 -1.73 11.24 0.01
C THR A 474 -1.92 11.00 -1.49
N MET A 475 -2.08 9.75 -1.94
CA MET A 475 -2.19 9.41 -3.36
C MET A 475 -3.22 8.32 -3.57
N PRO A 476 -4.00 8.38 -4.67
CA PRO A 476 -4.85 7.28 -5.08
C PRO A 476 -4.03 6.01 -5.33
N ASP A 477 -4.60 4.85 -5.01
CA ASP A 477 -3.99 3.56 -5.29
C ASP A 477 -5.01 2.51 -5.73
N VAL A 478 -4.52 1.58 -6.54
CA VAL A 478 -5.23 0.35 -6.95
C VAL A 478 -4.41 -0.85 -6.49
N THR A 479 -5.08 -1.82 -5.92
CA THR A 479 -4.46 -2.97 -5.27
C THR A 479 -5.11 -4.26 -5.74
N GLU A 480 -4.29 -5.28 -5.99
CA GLU A 480 -4.72 -6.60 -6.46
C GLU A 480 -4.34 -7.70 -5.45
N TRP A 481 -5.15 -8.76 -5.41
CA TRP A 481 -4.91 -9.97 -4.59
C TRP A 481 -4.71 -9.71 -3.09
N THR A 482 -5.38 -8.71 -2.51
CA THR A 482 -5.24 -8.36 -1.08
C THR A 482 -5.72 -9.42 -0.09
N SER A 483 -6.44 -10.43 -0.59
CA SER A 483 -7.18 -11.40 0.22
C SER A 483 -6.30 -12.39 0.97
N HIS A 484 -4.97 -12.36 0.84
CA HIS A 484 -4.10 -13.44 1.35
C HIS A 484 -3.28 -13.06 2.59
N HIS A 485 -3.02 -11.77 2.85
CA HIS A 485 -2.05 -11.35 3.87
C HIS A 485 -2.63 -10.78 5.18
N HIS A 486 -3.76 -10.06 5.10
CA HIS A 486 -4.34 -9.40 6.28
C HIS A 486 -5.56 -10.18 6.74
N GLN A 487 -5.65 -10.57 8.02
CA GLN A 487 -6.77 -11.36 8.54
C GLN A 487 -8.14 -10.72 8.22
N GLY A 488 -8.23 -9.39 8.29
CA GLY A 488 -9.45 -8.67 7.91
C GLY A 488 -9.77 -8.73 6.40
N HIS A 489 -8.77 -8.81 5.52
CA HIS A 489 -8.99 -8.97 4.08
C HIS A 489 -9.37 -10.42 3.76
N VAL A 490 -8.69 -11.40 4.38
CA VAL A 490 -9.03 -12.82 4.29
C VAL A 490 -10.48 -13.06 4.72
N ALA A 491 -10.89 -12.49 5.87
CA ALA A 491 -12.23 -12.71 6.43
C ALA A 491 -13.36 -12.06 5.61
N ASN A 492 -13.09 -10.94 4.93
CA ASN A 492 -14.08 -10.22 4.13
C ASN A 492 -13.86 -10.40 2.62
N GLY A 493 -13.01 -11.34 2.22
CA GLY A 493 -12.70 -11.64 0.83
C GLY A 493 -12.20 -10.45 0.03
N VAL A 494 -11.61 -9.41 0.62
CA VAL A 494 -11.15 -8.23 -0.13
C VAL A 494 -10.08 -8.71 -1.09
N ARG A 495 -10.36 -8.73 -2.39
CA ARG A 495 -9.43 -9.23 -3.41
C ARG A 495 -8.79 -8.06 -4.13
N HIS A 496 -9.60 -7.24 -4.79
CA HIS A 496 -9.15 -6.06 -5.52
C HIS A 496 -9.73 -4.81 -4.87
N ALA A 497 -8.95 -3.75 -4.75
CA ALA A 497 -9.37 -2.53 -4.07
C ALA A 497 -8.85 -1.26 -4.77
N ILE A 498 -9.65 -0.20 -4.72
CA ILE A 498 -9.24 1.15 -5.06
C ILE A 498 -9.37 2.01 -3.80
N ARG A 499 -8.39 2.89 -3.57
CA ARG A 499 -8.46 3.96 -2.56
C ARG A 499 -8.15 5.29 -3.21
N VAL A 500 -9.01 6.27 -2.99
CA VAL A 500 -8.85 7.66 -3.43
C VAL A 500 -8.87 8.57 -2.20
N PRO A 501 -7.72 8.91 -1.60
CA PRO A 501 -7.67 9.80 -0.45
C PRO A 501 -7.89 11.25 -0.85
N PHE A 502 -8.52 12.03 0.03
CA PHE A 502 -8.82 13.44 -0.20
C PHE A 502 -8.00 14.34 0.72
N PRO A 503 -7.26 15.31 0.18
CA PRO A 503 -6.79 16.44 0.94
C PRO A 503 -7.93 17.46 1.08
N LEU A 504 -8.16 17.93 2.30
CA LEU A 504 -9.02 19.08 2.58
C LEU A 504 -8.18 20.23 3.13
N THR A 505 -8.49 21.45 2.74
CA THR A 505 -7.94 22.64 3.38
C THR A 505 -8.71 22.89 4.66
N LEU A 506 -8.04 22.76 5.81
CA LEU A 506 -8.58 23.07 7.13
C LEU A 506 -7.59 23.98 7.87
N ALA A 507 -8.11 25.05 8.48
CA ALA A 507 -7.30 26.04 9.18
C ALA A 507 -6.10 26.54 8.33
N GLY A 508 -6.35 26.80 7.04
CA GLY A 508 -5.35 27.35 6.11
C GLY A 508 -4.30 26.36 5.57
N ALA A 509 -4.38 25.07 5.92
CA ALA A 509 -3.41 24.07 5.45
C ALA A 509 -4.09 22.84 4.82
N SER A 510 -3.46 22.26 3.81
CA SER A 510 -3.89 21.00 3.19
C SER A 510 -3.64 19.83 4.14
N ARG A 511 -4.70 19.14 4.54
CA ARG A 511 -4.69 18.02 5.49
C ARG A 511 -5.00 16.72 4.75
N PRO A 512 -4.04 15.79 4.63
CA PRO A 512 -4.21 14.59 3.82
C PRO A 512 -5.04 13.50 4.51
N GLY A 513 -5.78 12.72 3.72
CA GLY A 513 -6.35 11.44 4.14
C GLY A 513 -7.43 11.50 5.22
N ILE A 514 -7.97 12.70 5.50
CA ILE A 514 -9.11 12.91 6.41
C ILE A 514 -10.32 12.16 5.91
N HIS A 515 -10.62 12.32 4.62
CA HIS A 515 -11.64 11.57 3.91
C HIS A 515 -10.99 10.71 2.82
N ASP A 516 -11.67 9.63 2.44
CA ASP A 516 -11.35 8.88 1.24
C ASP A 516 -12.60 8.26 0.63
N PHE A 517 -12.53 7.97 -0.68
CA PHE A 517 -13.45 7.08 -1.38
C PHE A 517 -12.73 5.76 -1.66
N ARG A 518 -13.40 4.64 -1.42
CA ARG A 518 -12.82 3.31 -1.66
C ARG A 518 -13.82 2.41 -2.32
N LEU A 519 -13.29 1.49 -3.11
CA LEU A 519 -14.05 0.44 -3.79
C LEU A 519 -13.36 -0.90 -3.52
N MET A 520 -14.14 -1.97 -3.43
CA MET A 520 -13.58 -3.32 -3.40
C MET A 520 -14.41 -4.31 -4.23
N ARG A 521 -13.71 -5.28 -4.81
CA ARG A 521 -14.26 -6.51 -5.36
C ARG A 521 -13.74 -7.69 -4.54
N THR A 522 -14.61 -8.67 -4.32
CA THR A 522 -14.27 -9.88 -3.54
C THR A 522 -13.77 -11.03 -4.42
N ASP A 523 -14.11 -10.98 -5.71
CA ASP A 523 -13.69 -11.88 -6.76
C ASP A 523 -13.77 -11.13 -8.11
N GLY A 524 -13.69 -11.87 -9.21
CA GLY A 524 -13.66 -11.30 -10.56
C GLY A 524 -12.33 -10.66 -10.94
N ASP A 525 -12.38 -9.92 -12.04
CA ASP A 525 -11.20 -9.31 -12.65
C ASP A 525 -10.67 -8.11 -11.85
N PRO A 526 -9.35 -7.88 -11.89
CA PRO A 526 -8.74 -6.65 -11.39
C PRO A 526 -9.41 -5.39 -11.94
N TYR A 527 -9.27 -4.28 -11.21
CA TYR A 527 -9.72 -2.98 -11.72
C TYR A 527 -8.84 -2.54 -12.90
N THR A 528 -9.49 -2.12 -13.98
CA THR A 528 -8.78 -1.55 -15.12
C THR A 528 -8.31 -0.13 -14.81
N LEU A 529 -7.41 0.41 -15.65
CA LEU A 529 -7.04 1.83 -15.56
C LEU A 529 -8.27 2.75 -15.75
N GLN A 530 -9.24 2.35 -16.58
CA GLN A 530 -10.47 3.10 -16.78
C GLN A 530 -11.33 3.13 -15.50
N ASP A 531 -11.52 1.97 -14.84
CA ASP A 531 -12.22 1.90 -13.55
C ASP A 531 -11.55 2.82 -12.52
N PHE A 532 -10.22 2.81 -12.50
CA PHE A 532 -9.45 3.61 -11.58
C PHE A 532 -9.57 5.12 -11.85
N ARG A 533 -9.54 5.54 -13.13
CA ARG A 533 -9.78 6.93 -13.52
C ARG A 533 -11.19 7.39 -13.14
N ALA A 534 -12.20 6.56 -13.37
CA ALA A 534 -13.57 6.83 -12.95
C ALA A 534 -13.68 7.01 -11.43
N ALA A 535 -13.06 6.11 -10.65
CA ALA A 535 -13.03 6.22 -9.19
C ALA A 535 -12.34 7.51 -8.71
N VAL A 536 -11.26 7.93 -9.37
CA VAL A 536 -10.58 9.20 -9.07
C VAL A 536 -11.48 10.39 -9.39
N ALA A 537 -12.18 10.40 -10.53
CA ALA A 537 -13.12 11.46 -10.91
C ALA A 537 -14.30 11.56 -9.92
N ILE A 538 -14.90 10.43 -9.55
CA ILE A 538 -15.93 10.34 -8.50
C ILE A 538 -15.38 10.88 -7.17
N GLY A 539 -14.15 10.52 -6.84
CA GLY A 539 -13.46 11.01 -5.66
C GLY A 539 -13.28 12.53 -5.67
N GLN A 540 -13.05 13.17 -6.83
CA GLN A 540 -13.00 14.63 -6.93
C GLN A 540 -14.36 15.29 -6.63
N VAL A 541 -15.47 14.68 -7.09
CA VAL A 541 -16.83 15.14 -6.78
C VAL A 541 -17.11 15.07 -5.27
N LEU A 542 -16.77 13.93 -4.64
CA LEU A 542 -16.90 13.74 -3.19
C LEU A 542 -16.02 14.71 -2.40
N ARG A 543 -14.77 14.92 -2.84
CA ARG A 543 -13.87 15.90 -2.23
C ARG A 543 -14.48 17.31 -2.27
N GLY A 544 -15.08 17.71 -3.39
CA GLY A 544 -15.76 19.00 -3.51
C GLY A 544 -16.89 19.16 -2.50
N LEU A 545 -17.69 18.11 -2.27
CA LEU A 545 -18.77 18.11 -1.27
C LEU A 545 -18.20 18.34 0.13
N TYR A 546 -17.18 17.56 0.52
CA TYR A 546 -16.57 17.67 1.84
C TYR A 546 -15.86 19.00 2.05
N GLN A 547 -15.16 19.51 1.02
CA GLN A 547 -14.49 20.81 1.09
C GLN A 547 -15.49 21.95 1.19
N SER A 548 -16.57 21.93 0.40
CA SER A 548 -17.63 22.94 0.47
C SER A 548 -18.25 23.01 1.86
N TYR A 549 -18.50 21.85 2.49
CA TYR A 549 -18.97 21.79 3.86
C TYR A 549 -17.94 22.34 4.87
N ALA A 550 -16.68 21.93 4.76
CA ALA A 550 -15.61 22.44 5.63
C ALA A 550 -15.45 23.97 5.53
N SER A 551 -15.44 24.51 4.31
CA SER A 551 -15.32 25.95 4.03
C SER A 551 -16.48 26.75 4.63
N GLN A 552 -17.71 26.22 4.60
CA GLN A 552 -18.87 26.85 5.24
C GLN A 552 -18.76 26.89 6.76
N VAL A 553 -18.31 25.80 7.36
CA VAL A 553 -18.13 25.70 8.81
C VAL A 553 -17.03 26.66 9.27
N ASP A 554 -15.92 26.74 8.55
CA ASP A 554 -14.83 27.70 8.82
C ASP A 554 -15.29 29.16 8.69
N ALA A 555 -16.25 29.43 7.79
CA ALA A 555 -16.89 30.74 7.64
C ALA A 555 -17.96 31.06 8.71
N GLY A 556 -18.13 30.20 9.73
CA GLY A 556 -19.13 30.39 10.80
C GLY A 556 -20.53 29.92 10.43
N GLY A 557 -20.67 29.13 9.36
CA GLY A 557 -21.90 28.47 8.98
C GLY A 557 -22.37 27.44 10.00
N ARG A 558 -23.59 26.89 9.78
CA ARG A 558 -24.13 25.84 10.64
C ARG A 558 -23.24 24.60 10.59
N ALA A 559 -22.93 24.06 11.76
CA ALA A 559 -22.22 22.79 11.88
C ALA A 559 -23.19 21.62 11.91
N LEU A 560 -22.78 20.51 11.31
CA LEU A 560 -23.45 19.22 11.28
C LEU A 560 -22.53 18.14 11.87
N VAL A 561 -23.07 17.38 12.82
CA VAL A 561 -22.43 16.18 13.34
C VAL A 561 -23.08 14.99 12.65
N ILE A 562 -22.29 14.25 11.88
CA ILE A 562 -22.77 13.05 11.20
C ILE A 562 -23.17 12.01 12.25
N SER A 563 -24.42 11.60 12.22
CA SER A 563 -25.06 10.71 13.20
C SER A 563 -25.36 9.33 12.62
N ASP A 564 -25.52 9.23 11.30
CA ASP A 564 -25.71 7.97 10.59
C ASP A 564 -24.40 7.15 10.49
N PHE A 565 -24.47 6.01 9.80
CA PHE A 565 -23.35 5.10 9.53
C PHE A 565 -22.66 4.52 10.78
N ASP A 566 -23.40 4.41 11.87
CA ASP A 566 -23.02 3.66 13.06
C ASP A 566 -23.53 2.21 12.99
N ASN A 567 -23.22 1.41 14.01
CA ASN A 567 -23.67 0.02 14.04
C ASN A 567 -25.20 -0.12 14.04
N ARG A 568 -25.93 0.83 14.65
CA ARG A 568 -27.38 0.81 14.73
C ARG A 568 -28.01 1.13 13.38
N TRP A 569 -27.46 2.10 12.66
CA TRP A 569 -27.89 2.46 11.31
C TRP A 569 -27.77 1.26 10.36
N TYR A 570 -26.61 0.58 10.34
CA TYR A 570 -26.44 -0.62 9.50
C TYR A 570 -27.41 -1.74 9.84
N GLN A 571 -27.66 -1.98 11.13
CA GLN A 571 -28.62 -2.98 11.57
C GLN A 571 -30.03 -2.69 11.08
N ARG A 572 -30.48 -1.42 11.12
CA ARG A 572 -31.78 -1.01 10.59
C ARG A 572 -31.86 -1.10 9.07
N ARG A 573 -30.77 -0.75 8.38
CA ARG A 573 -30.76 -0.63 6.91
C ARG A 573 -30.67 -1.96 6.18
N PHE A 574 -29.95 -2.93 6.73
CA PHE A 574 -29.64 -4.21 6.06
C PHE A 574 -30.19 -5.44 6.79
N THR A 575 -31.19 -5.26 7.67
CA THR A 575 -31.90 -6.40 8.25
C THR A 575 -32.63 -7.19 7.16
N ALA A 576 -32.80 -8.51 7.35
CA ALA A 576 -33.40 -9.40 6.35
C ALA A 576 -34.78 -8.93 5.82
N ALA A 577 -35.57 -8.21 6.62
CA ALA A 577 -36.86 -7.65 6.22
C ALA A 577 -36.78 -6.41 5.30
N ALA A 578 -35.61 -5.79 5.16
CA ALA A 578 -35.38 -4.60 4.32
C ALA A 578 -34.69 -4.93 2.97
N LEU A 579 -34.38 -6.21 2.74
CA LEU A 579 -33.73 -6.73 1.53
C LEU A 579 -34.69 -7.48 0.59
N VAL A 580 -35.96 -7.63 1.01
CA VAL A 580 -37.11 -8.07 0.20
C VAL A 580 -37.87 -6.83 -0.23
#